data_AF-A0A2N2YYJ6-F1
#
_entry.id   AF-A0A2N2YYJ6-F1
#
_cell.length_a   1.000
_cell.length_b   1.000
_cell.length_c   1.000
_cell.angle_alpha   90.00
_cell.angle_beta   90.00
_cell.angle_gamma   90.00
#
_symmetry.space_group_name_H-M   'P 1'
#
loop_
_entity.id
_entity.type
_entity.pdbx_description
1 polymer ?
#
loop_
_entity_poly.entity_id
_entity_poly.type
_entity_poly.pdbx_seq_one_letter_code
_entity_poly.pdbx_strand_id
1 'polypeptide(L)'
;MDESSYIKSMLDSFTLLDINKLRYLLKNEYTYSETTKEIFLNEIETIFAAHRNSGDTELLLYQGVCNGRTCENCGKKGYRFVGNNTKNYLDLIFEIEGDEIKDIYSCAEFKSETEIQGLGERSSIDIIVDDYVSFKKNPNYWAKVYSAQDAYNELITNPPRHLSFGEMKYWIEKHAELYDRLGGYKIFSPQMRWTPFLKCYCDLKELVSFISENLEEIMHANRLIGYVKTEQELIDWVLKYETVYEKGTLDLLFMVVENGDEIYFKRAEQYSFRGDCFVEAMKFLDSFLDKNTELLVKYSVFTAEEEEELYSGKNRDFGTNNIDSLRFHIEQRKAFEDMGISLPFYLKEETKSA
;
A
#
# COMPACT_ATOMS: atom_id res chain seq x y z
N MET A 1 39.25 12.30 -1.48
CA MET A 1 39.29 12.82 -0.10
C MET A 1 39.57 11.62 0.77
N ASP A 2 40.58 11.69 1.62
CA ASP A 2 40.79 10.66 2.63
C ASP A 2 39.60 10.76 3.59
N GLU A 3 38.76 9.72 3.66
CA GLU A 3 37.64 9.69 4.61
C GLU A 3 38.21 9.77 6.03
N SER A 4 37.71 10.69 6.85
CA SER A 4 38.18 10.78 8.23
C SER A 4 37.95 9.45 8.95
N SER A 5 38.84 9.09 9.88
CA SER A 5 38.73 7.86 10.68
C SER A 5 37.33 7.70 11.33
N TYR A 6 36.68 8.83 11.65
CA TYR A 6 35.32 8.87 12.16
C TYR A 6 34.28 8.42 11.13
N ILE A 7 34.28 9.01 9.93
CA ILE A 7 33.33 8.64 8.86
C ILE A 7 33.51 7.17 8.49
N LYS A 8 34.76 6.73 8.34
CA LYS A 8 35.05 5.31 8.08
C LYS A 8 34.48 4.40 9.17
N SER A 9 34.72 4.74 10.45
CA SER A 9 34.16 3.97 11.57
C SER A 9 32.63 3.93 11.57
N MET A 10 31.98 5.01 11.12
CA MET A 10 30.53 5.06 10.97
C MET A 10 30.04 4.10 9.88
N LEU A 11 30.65 4.18 8.69
CA LEU A 11 30.30 3.32 7.56
C LEU A 11 30.55 1.85 7.91
N ASP A 12 31.70 1.55 8.52
CA ASP A 12 32.02 0.21 9.02
C ASP A 12 30.92 -0.30 9.98
N SER A 13 30.40 0.55 10.86
CA SER A 13 29.31 0.19 11.78
C SER A 13 28.03 -0.18 11.05
N PHE A 14 27.66 0.52 9.98
CA PHE A 14 26.53 0.13 9.13
C PHE A 14 26.80 -1.19 8.39
N THR A 15 27.97 -1.34 7.78
CA THR A 15 28.34 -2.56 7.04
C THR A 15 28.35 -3.81 7.93
N LEU A 16 28.73 -3.66 9.21
CA LEU A 16 28.75 -4.74 10.20
C LEU A 16 27.43 -4.87 10.99
N LEU A 17 26.42 -4.06 10.66
CA LEU A 17 25.14 -4.02 11.37
C LEU A 17 25.28 -3.68 12.88
N ASP A 18 26.34 -2.97 13.28
CA ASP A 18 26.68 -2.71 14.68
C ASP A 18 25.95 -1.49 15.25
N ILE A 19 24.73 -1.72 15.72
CA ILE A 19 23.88 -0.67 16.31
C ILE A 19 24.50 -0.03 17.57
N ASN A 20 25.24 -0.80 18.36
CA ASN A 20 25.86 -0.29 19.59
C ASN A 20 26.98 0.68 19.27
N LYS A 21 27.77 0.38 18.23
CA LYS A 21 28.79 1.30 17.75
C LYS A 21 28.18 2.56 17.16
N LEU A 22 27.07 2.47 16.43
CA LEU A 22 26.32 3.64 15.97
C LEU A 22 25.82 4.52 17.14
N ARG A 23 25.24 3.92 18.19
CA ARG A 23 24.82 4.66 19.41
C ARG A 23 25.98 5.42 20.07
N TYR A 24 27.18 4.87 20.04
CA TYR A 24 28.39 5.49 20.58
C TYR A 24 28.94 6.62 19.67
N LEU A 25 28.95 6.42 18.36
CA LEU A 25 29.54 7.36 17.41
C LEU A 25 28.64 8.57 17.11
N LEU A 26 27.32 8.39 17.10
CA LEU A 26 26.38 9.47 16.82
C LEU A 26 26.17 10.35 18.06
N LYS A 27 26.21 11.65 17.82
CA LYS A 27 26.08 12.68 18.86
C LYS A 27 24.63 12.93 19.24
N ASN A 28 24.38 13.27 20.51
CA ASN A 28 23.02 13.49 21.04
C ASN A 28 22.47 14.88 20.67
N GLU A 29 23.34 15.85 20.40
CA GLU A 29 22.98 17.22 20.08
C GLU A 29 22.46 17.43 18.64
N TYR A 30 22.59 16.41 17.78
CA TYR A 30 22.12 16.45 16.40
C TYR A 30 20.81 15.69 16.22
N THR A 31 20.13 16.01 15.12
CA THR A 31 18.99 15.27 14.61
C THR A 31 19.45 14.28 13.56
N TYR A 32 18.70 13.19 13.41
CA TYR A 32 18.90 12.23 12.34
C TYR A 32 17.52 11.91 11.78
N SER A 33 17.28 12.21 10.51
CA SER A 33 15.95 12.20 9.90
C SER A 33 14.94 13.05 10.68
N GLU A 34 15.33 14.27 11.08
CA GLU A 34 14.53 15.23 11.85
C GLU A 34 14.08 14.74 13.26
N THR A 35 14.53 13.56 13.69
CA THR A 35 14.23 12.98 15.00
C THR A 35 15.47 12.90 15.90
N THR A 36 15.25 12.50 17.15
CA THR A 36 16.33 12.24 18.11
C THR A 36 17.15 11.02 17.68
N LYS A 37 18.44 11.00 18.07
CA LYS A 37 19.33 9.86 17.86
C LYS A 37 18.70 8.52 18.22
N GLU A 38 18.05 8.41 19.37
CA GLU A 38 17.55 7.14 19.85
C GLU A 38 16.38 6.61 19.01
N ILE A 39 15.48 7.48 18.54
CA ILE A 39 14.37 7.08 17.65
C ILE A 39 14.93 6.64 16.30
N PHE A 40 15.82 7.42 15.71
CA PHE A 40 16.50 7.07 14.46
C PHE A 40 17.20 5.70 14.55
N LEU A 41 17.94 5.46 15.64
CA LEU A 41 18.68 4.22 15.83
C LEU A 41 17.75 3.01 16.07
N ASN A 42 16.57 3.19 16.66
CA ASN A 42 15.60 2.10 16.77
C ASN A 42 15.06 1.65 15.40
N GLU A 43 14.87 2.58 14.46
CA GLU A 43 14.52 2.24 13.07
C GLU A 43 15.66 1.49 12.35
N ILE A 44 16.90 1.99 12.50
CA ILE A 44 18.09 1.28 11.96
C ILE A 44 18.23 -0.12 12.57
N GLU A 45 17.99 -0.28 13.87
CA GLU A 45 18.04 -1.56 14.56
C GLU A 45 17.01 -2.56 14.00
N THR A 46 15.81 -2.08 13.68
CA THR A 46 14.75 -2.87 13.04
C THR A 46 15.18 -3.33 11.64
N ILE A 47 15.76 -2.41 10.85
CA ILE A 47 16.30 -2.74 9.52
C ILE A 47 17.44 -3.78 9.63
N PHE A 48 18.36 -3.60 10.58
CA PHE A 48 19.44 -4.55 10.82
C PHE A 48 18.94 -5.93 11.25
N ALA A 49 17.91 -5.98 12.09
CA ALA A 49 17.27 -7.24 12.48
C ALA A 49 16.63 -7.94 11.27
N ALA A 50 15.95 -7.21 10.38
CA ALA A 50 15.36 -7.77 9.16
C ALA A 50 16.42 -8.37 8.22
N HIS A 51 17.55 -7.69 8.02
CA HIS A 51 18.70 -8.22 7.28
C HIS A 51 19.24 -9.52 7.88
N ARG A 52 19.51 -9.53 9.20
CA ARG A 52 19.98 -10.74 9.90
C ARG A 52 19.01 -11.90 9.80
N ASN A 53 17.73 -11.64 10.03
CA ASN A 53 16.67 -12.65 9.97
C ASN A 53 16.52 -13.25 8.56
N SER A 54 16.88 -12.48 7.53
CA SER A 54 16.89 -12.92 6.14
C SER A 54 18.21 -13.55 5.69
N GLY A 55 19.19 -13.66 6.61
CA GLY A 55 20.46 -14.35 6.39
C GLY A 55 21.62 -13.47 5.94
N ASP A 56 21.49 -12.15 5.94
CA ASP A 56 22.61 -11.25 5.71
C ASP A 56 23.52 -11.16 6.94
N THR A 57 24.84 -11.21 6.72
CA THR A 57 25.85 -11.09 7.79
C THR A 57 26.59 -9.75 7.77
N GLU A 58 26.59 -9.08 6.63
CA GLU A 58 27.18 -7.77 6.40
C GLU A 58 26.46 -7.05 5.26
N LEU A 59 26.65 -5.74 5.17
CA LEU A 59 26.17 -4.93 4.06
C LEU A 59 27.35 -4.45 3.21
N LEU A 60 27.24 -4.70 1.91
CA LEU A 60 28.16 -4.19 0.90
C LEU A 60 27.89 -2.70 0.67
N LEU A 61 28.95 -1.89 0.74
CA LEU A 61 28.87 -0.43 0.66
C LEU A 61 29.12 0.06 -0.77
N TYR A 62 28.25 0.94 -1.26
CA TYR A 62 28.40 1.61 -2.55
C TYR A 62 28.12 3.10 -2.44
N GLN A 63 29.04 3.92 -2.96
CA GLN A 63 28.85 5.37 -2.99
C GLN A 63 27.81 5.77 -4.05
N GLY A 64 27.24 6.95 -3.87
CA GLY A 64 26.24 7.51 -4.77
C GLY A 64 25.76 8.88 -4.36
N VAL A 65 24.73 9.33 -5.06
CA VAL A 65 24.10 10.63 -4.84
C VAL A 65 22.59 10.50 -4.94
N CYS A 66 21.88 11.44 -4.32
CA CYS A 66 20.47 11.63 -4.62
C CYS A 66 20.31 12.11 -6.06
N ASN A 67 19.51 11.38 -6.84
CA ASN A 67 19.18 11.68 -8.23
C ASN A 67 17.75 12.27 -8.37
N GLY A 68 17.14 12.68 -7.25
CA GLY A 68 15.83 13.29 -7.24
C GLY A 68 15.82 14.66 -7.91
N ARG A 69 14.82 14.93 -8.74
CA ARG A 69 14.77 16.19 -9.53
C ARG A 69 14.25 17.39 -8.75
N THR A 70 13.42 17.15 -7.74
CA THR A 70 12.65 18.19 -7.04
C THR A 70 12.80 18.15 -5.53
N CYS A 71 13.60 17.23 -4.98
CA CYS A 71 13.85 17.17 -3.55
C CYS A 71 15.04 18.05 -3.14
N GLU A 72 15.02 18.55 -1.91
CA GLU A 72 16.09 19.39 -1.32
C GLU A 72 17.43 18.67 -1.20
N ASN A 73 17.42 17.35 -1.35
CA ASN A 73 18.60 16.50 -1.27
C ASN A 73 19.25 16.23 -2.63
N CYS A 74 18.71 16.76 -3.73
CA CYS A 74 19.24 16.57 -5.08
C CYS A 74 20.76 16.84 -5.12
N GLY A 75 21.53 15.85 -5.59
CA GLY A 75 22.99 15.95 -5.70
C GLY A 75 23.77 15.79 -4.39
N LYS A 76 23.11 15.70 -3.23
CA LYS A 76 23.79 15.35 -1.97
C LYS A 76 24.35 13.93 -2.05
N LYS A 77 25.51 13.73 -1.43
CA LYS A 77 26.23 12.45 -1.42
C LYS A 77 25.68 11.51 -0.36
N GLY A 78 25.81 10.22 -0.61
CA GLY A 78 25.41 9.19 0.33
C GLY A 78 25.93 7.82 -0.05
N TYR A 79 25.34 6.81 0.57
CA TYR A 79 25.75 5.43 0.42
C TYR A 79 24.54 4.52 0.32
N ARG A 80 24.66 3.51 -0.55
CA ARG A 80 23.80 2.34 -0.61
C ARG A 80 24.46 1.20 0.14
N PHE A 81 23.72 0.60 1.07
CA PHE A 81 24.13 -0.59 1.83
C PHE A 81 23.31 -1.78 1.33
N VAL A 82 23.97 -2.82 0.81
CA VAL A 82 23.32 -3.98 0.17
C VAL A 82 23.62 -5.26 0.94
N GLY A 83 22.59 -5.99 1.36
CA GLY A 83 22.71 -7.30 2.00
C GLY A 83 23.56 -8.25 1.17
N ASN A 84 24.56 -8.88 1.79
CA ASN A 84 25.50 -9.74 1.08
C ASN A 84 24.83 -11.00 0.49
N ASN A 85 23.73 -11.46 1.07
CA ASN A 85 22.96 -12.62 0.61
C ASN A 85 21.66 -12.23 -0.09
N THR A 86 20.80 -11.44 0.57
CA THR A 86 19.44 -11.13 0.09
C THR A 86 19.43 -10.11 -1.05
N LYS A 87 20.48 -9.29 -1.13
CA LYS A 87 20.51 -8.07 -1.95
C LYS A 87 19.44 -7.03 -1.59
N ASN A 88 18.70 -7.20 -0.49
CA ASN A 88 17.90 -6.12 0.09
C ASN A 88 18.82 -4.95 0.43
N TYR A 89 18.32 -3.72 0.39
CA TYR A 89 19.20 -2.57 0.47
C TYR A 89 18.59 -1.36 1.16
N LEU A 90 19.46 -0.50 1.69
CA LEU A 90 19.13 0.77 2.33
C LEU A 90 19.94 1.89 1.68
N ASP A 91 19.27 2.98 1.31
CA ASP A 91 19.88 4.13 0.66
C ASP A 91 19.84 5.35 1.59
N LEU A 92 21.01 5.82 2.02
CA LEU A 92 21.14 6.91 2.99
C LEU A 92 21.96 8.07 2.44
N ILE A 93 21.49 9.29 2.68
CA ILE A 93 22.27 10.52 2.49
C ILE A 93 22.86 10.92 3.83
N PHE A 94 24.11 11.36 3.81
CA PHE A 94 24.84 11.80 4.98
C PHE A 94 25.12 13.29 4.86
N GLU A 95 24.61 14.08 5.80
CA GLU A 95 24.92 15.50 5.90
C GLU A 95 26.19 15.65 6.74
N ILE A 96 27.29 16.01 6.08
CA ILE A 96 28.62 16.07 6.69
C ILE A 96 29.11 17.51 6.66
N GLU A 97 29.45 18.05 7.84
CA GLU A 97 30.10 19.35 7.99
C GLU A 97 31.46 19.17 8.66
N GLY A 98 32.53 19.36 7.89
CA GLY A 98 33.89 19.04 8.36
C GLY A 98 34.05 17.55 8.59
N ASP A 99 34.40 17.16 9.82
CA ASP A 99 34.55 15.76 10.25
C ASP A 99 33.33 15.23 11.02
N GLU A 100 32.20 15.96 11.02
CA GLU A 100 31.01 15.63 11.80
C GLU A 100 29.83 15.26 10.90
N ILE A 101 29.07 14.23 11.29
CA ILE A 101 27.81 13.88 10.67
C ILE A 101 26.70 14.62 11.40
N LYS A 102 26.04 15.55 10.71
CA LYS A 102 24.99 16.41 11.24
C LYS A 102 23.61 15.80 11.10
N ASP A 103 23.39 14.99 10.07
CA ASP A 103 22.13 14.29 9.83
C ASP A 103 22.36 13.07 8.92
N ILE A 104 21.47 12.09 9.01
CA ILE A 104 21.39 10.91 8.14
C ILE A 104 19.91 10.66 7.83
N TYR A 105 19.56 10.50 6.55
CA TYR A 105 18.18 10.23 6.15
C TYR A 105 18.09 9.33 4.92
N SER A 106 16.95 8.64 4.80
CA SER A 106 16.66 7.77 3.66
C SER A 106 16.46 8.55 2.37
N CYS A 107 16.87 7.97 1.24
CA CYS A 107 16.71 8.59 -0.07
C CYS A 107 16.02 7.64 -1.05
N ALA A 108 14.79 8.00 -1.43
CA ALA A 108 14.00 7.17 -2.33
C ALA A 108 14.49 7.22 -3.79
N GLU A 109 15.18 8.29 -4.18
CA GLU A 109 15.70 8.51 -5.53
C GLU A 109 17.23 8.42 -5.57
N PHE A 110 17.83 7.58 -4.72
CA PHE A 110 19.28 7.40 -4.67
C PHE A 110 19.78 6.64 -5.90
N LYS A 111 20.89 7.14 -6.45
CA LYS A 111 21.61 6.50 -7.54
C LYS A 111 23.03 6.20 -7.10
N SER A 112 23.37 4.91 -7.05
CA SER A 112 24.75 4.50 -6.85
C SER A 112 25.59 4.82 -8.08
N GLU A 113 26.87 5.14 -7.85
CA GLU A 113 27.89 5.28 -8.89
C GLU A 113 28.22 3.95 -9.57
N THR A 114 27.99 2.83 -8.86
CA THR A 114 28.19 1.48 -9.37
C THR A 114 26.84 0.86 -9.69
N GLU A 115 26.72 0.26 -10.87
CA GLU A 115 25.55 -0.53 -11.22
C GLU A 115 25.57 -1.86 -10.48
N ILE A 116 24.47 -2.20 -9.82
CA ILE A 116 24.33 -3.40 -8.99
C ILE A 116 23.16 -4.19 -9.55
N GLN A 117 23.44 -5.39 -10.05
CA GLN A 117 22.42 -6.27 -10.61
C GLN A 117 21.70 -7.05 -9.51
N GLY A 118 20.40 -7.31 -9.72
CA GLY A 118 19.61 -8.18 -8.85
C GLY A 118 19.40 -7.63 -7.44
N LEU A 119 19.18 -6.32 -7.30
CA LEU A 119 18.76 -5.75 -6.02
C LEU A 119 17.43 -6.36 -5.57
N GLY A 120 17.35 -6.64 -4.27
CA GLY A 120 16.15 -7.11 -3.58
C GLY A 120 15.25 -5.94 -3.16
N GLU A 121 14.59 -6.08 -2.02
CA GLU A 121 13.69 -5.06 -1.49
C GLU A 121 14.45 -3.90 -0.84
N ARG A 122 13.95 -2.67 -1.05
CA ARG A 122 14.49 -1.48 -0.40
C ARG A 122 13.88 -1.28 0.98
N SER A 123 14.70 -1.14 2.00
CA SER A 123 14.31 -0.64 3.32
C SER A 123 14.38 0.89 3.39
N SER A 124 13.52 1.50 4.19
CA SER A 124 13.54 2.92 4.51
C SER A 124 13.45 3.13 6.02
N ILE A 125 13.97 4.27 6.47
CA ILE A 125 13.76 4.77 7.83
C ILE A 125 12.42 5.48 7.84
N ASP A 126 11.48 4.96 8.63
CA ASP A 126 10.10 5.44 8.66
C ASP A 126 9.86 6.26 9.94
N ILE A 127 10.15 7.56 9.87
CA ILE A 127 9.87 8.49 10.97
C ILE A 127 8.48 9.09 10.81
N ILE A 128 7.62 8.88 11.80
CA ILE A 128 6.30 9.52 11.88
C ILE A 128 6.43 10.98 12.33
N VAL A 129 5.50 11.84 11.92
CA VAL A 129 5.62 13.30 12.10
C VAL A 129 5.71 13.72 13.55
N ASP A 130 5.01 13.01 14.43
CA ASP A 130 5.08 13.28 15.85
C ASP A 130 6.35 12.76 16.52
N ASP A 131 7.27 12.11 15.81
CA ASP A 131 8.61 11.81 16.30
C ASP A 131 9.67 12.86 15.94
N TYR A 132 9.32 13.87 15.15
CA TYR A 132 10.21 15.00 14.88
C TYR A 132 10.50 15.80 16.15
N VAL A 133 11.75 16.25 16.31
CA VAL A 133 12.15 17.09 17.46
C VAL A 133 11.37 18.42 17.49
N SER A 134 10.95 18.91 16.32
CA SER A 134 10.14 20.12 16.16
C SER A 134 8.68 19.94 16.59
N PHE A 135 8.18 18.70 16.71
CA PHE A 135 6.79 18.43 17.04
C PHE A 135 6.50 18.59 18.53
N LYS A 136 5.56 19.48 18.87
CA LYS A 136 5.23 19.81 20.27
C LYS A 136 4.14 18.87 20.82
N LYS A 137 4.55 17.95 21.70
CA LYS A 137 3.67 17.01 22.40
C LYS A 137 3.09 17.63 23.68
N ASN A 138 1.84 18.08 23.63
CA ASN A 138 1.12 18.61 24.80
C ASN A 138 0.18 17.53 25.41
N PRO A 139 -0.42 17.76 26.60
CA PRO A 139 -1.33 16.78 27.20
C PRO A 139 -2.52 16.39 26.33
N ASN A 140 -3.06 17.31 25.53
CA ASN A 140 -4.16 17.02 24.60
C ASN A 140 -3.72 16.10 23.44
N TYR A 141 -2.50 16.27 22.93
CA TYR A 141 -1.91 15.35 21.96
C TYR A 141 -1.81 13.94 22.55
N TRP A 142 -1.29 13.80 23.78
CA TRP A 142 -1.18 12.49 24.42
C TRP A 142 -2.54 11.84 24.68
N ALA A 143 -3.55 12.62 25.08
CA ALA A 143 -4.91 12.12 25.22
C ALA A 143 -5.43 11.49 23.91
N LYS A 144 -5.19 12.15 22.76
CA LYS A 144 -5.54 11.61 21.43
C LYS A 144 -4.80 10.32 21.10
N VAL A 145 -3.49 10.28 21.34
CA VAL A 145 -2.65 9.09 21.11
C VAL A 145 -3.16 7.91 21.93
N TYR A 146 -3.39 8.10 23.24
CA TYR A 146 -3.86 7.03 24.10
C TYR A 146 -5.27 6.56 23.72
N SER A 147 -6.20 7.46 23.42
CA SER A 147 -7.54 7.05 22.95
C SER A 147 -7.49 6.23 21.66
N ALA A 148 -6.66 6.64 20.69
CA ALA A 148 -6.49 5.89 19.44
C ALA A 148 -5.84 4.52 19.68
N GLN A 149 -4.84 4.46 20.56
CA GLN A 149 -4.14 3.22 20.87
C GLN A 149 -5.04 2.25 21.65
N ASP A 150 -5.84 2.74 22.60
CA ASP A 150 -6.84 1.94 23.31
C ASP A 150 -7.87 1.37 22.31
N ALA A 151 -8.41 2.21 21.43
CA ALA A 151 -9.35 1.77 20.39
C ALA A 151 -8.74 0.73 19.44
N TYR A 152 -7.49 0.92 19.03
CA TYR A 152 -6.75 -0.03 18.19
C TYR A 152 -6.53 -1.36 18.92
N ASN A 153 -6.11 -1.32 20.18
CA ASN A 153 -5.83 -2.52 20.98
C ASN A 153 -7.10 -3.32 21.34
N GLU A 154 -8.29 -2.71 21.31
CA GLU A 154 -9.56 -3.45 21.42
C GLU A 154 -9.77 -4.44 20.26
N LEU A 155 -9.23 -4.10 19.09
CA LEU A 155 -9.40 -4.84 17.85
C LEU A 155 -8.21 -5.77 17.60
N ILE A 156 -6.99 -5.23 17.71
CA ILE A 156 -5.74 -5.89 17.38
C ILE A 156 -5.21 -6.63 18.59
N THR A 157 -5.35 -7.95 18.58
CA THR A 157 -5.08 -8.84 19.71
C THR A 157 -4.18 -10.00 19.30
N ASN A 158 -3.51 -10.63 20.26
CA ASN A 158 -2.72 -11.84 20.04
C ASN A 158 -3.18 -12.94 21.01
N PRO A 159 -3.82 -14.04 20.54
CA PRO A 159 -4.11 -14.34 19.14
C PRO A 159 -5.15 -13.38 18.52
N PRO A 160 -5.20 -13.27 17.18
CA PRO A 160 -6.14 -12.39 16.48
C PRO A 160 -7.60 -12.71 16.83
N ARG A 161 -8.42 -11.66 17.04
CA ARG A 161 -9.86 -11.83 17.28
C ARG A 161 -10.61 -12.14 15.99
N HIS A 162 -11.63 -12.98 16.13
CA HIS A 162 -12.64 -13.24 15.11
C HIS A 162 -13.85 -12.33 15.38
N LEU A 163 -14.16 -11.44 14.44
CA LEU A 163 -15.22 -10.45 14.58
C LEU A 163 -16.45 -10.86 13.78
N SER A 164 -17.61 -10.84 14.43
CA SER A 164 -18.89 -10.86 13.73
C SER A 164 -19.18 -9.49 13.10
N PHE A 165 -20.07 -9.46 12.10
CA PHE A 165 -20.52 -8.22 11.47
C PHE A 165 -21.13 -7.23 12.48
N GLY A 166 -21.85 -7.75 13.48
CA GLY A 166 -22.41 -6.93 14.57
C GLY A 166 -21.34 -6.30 15.45
N GLU A 167 -20.27 -7.03 15.78
CA GLU A 167 -19.13 -6.49 16.54
C GLU A 167 -18.37 -5.41 15.77
N MET A 168 -18.19 -5.59 14.45
CA MET A 168 -17.59 -4.56 13.60
C MET A 168 -18.42 -3.28 13.60
N LYS A 169 -19.74 -3.39 13.38
CA LYS A 169 -20.68 -2.26 13.45
C LYS A 169 -20.57 -1.54 14.78
N TYR A 170 -20.64 -2.28 15.87
CA TYR A 170 -20.55 -1.73 17.21
C TYR A 170 -19.22 -0.98 17.43
N TRP A 171 -18.09 -1.56 17.00
CA TRP A 171 -16.79 -0.92 17.15
C TRP A 171 -16.67 0.37 16.33
N ILE A 172 -17.18 0.37 15.09
CA ILE A 172 -17.23 1.58 14.24
C ILE A 172 -18.09 2.65 14.90
N GLU A 173 -19.29 2.32 15.35
CA GLU A 173 -20.20 3.26 16.01
C GLU A 173 -19.58 3.84 17.29
N LYS A 174 -18.95 2.98 18.11
CA LYS A 174 -18.30 3.36 19.36
C LYS A 174 -17.18 4.37 19.15
N HIS A 175 -16.40 4.23 18.07
CA HIS A 175 -15.18 5.02 17.84
C HIS A 175 -15.34 6.10 16.75
N ALA A 176 -16.54 6.32 16.24
CA ALA A 176 -16.82 7.30 15.19
C ALA A 176 -16.39 8.73 15.55
N GLU A 177 -16.74 9.19 16.75
CA GLU A 177 -16.36 10.53 17.19
C GLU A 177 -14.84 10.69 17.32
N LEU A 178 -14.14 9.63 17.77
CA LEU A 178 -12.67 9.64 17.85
C LEU A 178 -12.06 9.74 16.46
N TYR A 179 -12.54 8.96 15.49
CA TYR A 179 -12.10 9.00 14.10
C TYR A 179 -12.25 10.40 13.48
N ASP A 180 -13.42 11.02 13.65
CA ASP A 180 -13.72 12.35 13.12
C ASP A 180 -12.84 13.43 13.79
N ARG A 181 -12.65 13.37 15.12
CA ARG A 181 -11.78 14.29 15.87
C ARG A 181 -10.30 14.20 15.48
N LEU A 182 -9.87 13.06 14.94
CA LEU A 182 -8.52 12.83 14.44
C LEU A 182 -8.36 13.18 12.94
N GLY A 183 -9.46 13.54 12.27
CA GLY A 183 -9.45 14.03 10.88
C GLY A 183 -9.58 12.96 9.80
N GLY A 184 -9.89 11.72 10.19
CA GLY A 184 -10.04 10.57 9.31
C GLY A 184 -8.74 10.08 8.65
N TYR A 185 -8.78 8.88 8.06
CA TYR A 185 -7.65 8.35 7.32
C TYR A 185 -7.49 9.02 5.96
N LYS A 186 -6.24 9.31 5.59
CA LYS A 186 -5.87 9.89 4.30
C LYS A 186 -4.56 9.25 3.86
N ILE A 187 -4.62 8.46 2.79
CA ILE A 187 -3.49 7.64 2.31
C ILE A 187 -2.21 8.46 2.03
N PHE A 188 -2.35 9.70 1.56
CA PHE A 188 -1.22 10.60 1.26
C PHE A 188 -0.86 11.55 2.40
N SER A 189 -1.51 11.45 3.56
CA SER A 189 -1.14 12.28 4.71
C SER A 189 0.04 11.69 5.47
N PRO A 190 0.90 12.55 6.06
CA PRO A 190 1.96 12.08 6.92
C PRO A 190 1.46 11.21 8.07
N GLN A 191 2.24 10.21 8.43
CA GLN A 191 1.88 9.26 9.48
C GLN A 191 2.07 9.88 10.87
N MET A 192 1.22 9.48 11.80
CA MET A 192 1.18 9.87 13.21
C MET A 192 0.99 8.61 14.06
N ARG A 193 1.20 8.69 15.38
CA ARG A 193 1.00 7.53 16.28
C ARG A 193 -0.41 6.93 16.25
N TRP A 194 -1.43 7.70 15.88
CA TRP A 194 -2.81 7.22 15.74
C TRP A 194 -3.17 6.75 14.32
N THR A 195 -2.27 6.85 13.34
CA THR A 195 -2.59 6.45 11.96
C THR A 195 -2.98 4.97 11.82
N PRO A 196 -2.39 4.01 12.56
CA PRO A 196 -2.86 2.62 12.53
C PRO A 196 -4.33 2.48 12.89
N PHE A 197 -4.81 3.20 13.92
CA PHE A 197 -6.23 3.26 14.27
C PHE A 197 -7.07 3.84 13.12
N LEU A 198 -6.67 4.98 12.57
CA LEU A 198 -7.41 5.64 11.49
C LEU A 198 -7.58 4.74 10.27
N LYS A 199 -6.48 4.11 9.84
CA LYS A 199 -6.49 3.19 8.70
C LYS A 199 -7.45 2.03 8.96
N CYS A 200 -7.29 1.36 10.10
CA CYS A 200 -8.11 0.21 10.45
C CYS A 200 -9.60 0.57 10.56
N TYR A 201 -9.92 1.74 11.13
CA TYR A 201 -11.28 2.24 11.17
C TYR A 201 -11.84 2.52 9.77
N CYS A 202 -11.06 3.13 8.88
CA CYS A 202 -11.47 3.41 7.51
C CYS A 202 -11.81 2.12 6.75
N ASP A 203 -10.90 1.15 6.79
CA ASP A 203 -11.04 -0.15 6.11
C ASP A 203 -12.31 -0.88 6.59
N LEU A 204 -12.52 -0.95 7.91
CA LEU A 204 -13.72 -1.58 8.49
C LEU A 204 -14.99 -0.82 8.17
N LYS A 205 -14.96 0.51 8.21
CA LYS A 205 -16.13 1.36 7.89
C LYS A 205 -16.56 1.15 6.45
N GLU A 206 -15.62 1.12 5.51
CA GLU A 206 -15.90 0.88 4.09
C GLU A 206 -16.52 -0.50 3.87
N LEU A 207 -15.95 -1.56 4.47
CA LEU A 207 -16.52 -2.92 4.42
C LEU A 207 -17.94 -2.97 4.98
N VAL A 208 -18.15 -2.41 6.17
CA VAL A 208 -19.45 -2.43 6.84
C VAL A 208 -20.50 -1.63 6.06
N SER A 209 -20.13 -0.47 5.51
CA SER A 209 -21.01 0.32 4.64
C SER A 209 -21.38 -0.44 3.37
N PHE A 210 -20.40 -0.99 2.66
CA PHE A 210 -20.63 -1.76 1.43
C PHE A 210 -21.62 -2.91 1.65
N ILE A 211 -21.37 -3.75 2.67
CA ILE A 211 -22.26 -4.87 2.99
C ILE A 211 -23.64 -4.35 3.43
N SER A 212 -23.70 -3.38 4.34
CA SER A 212 -24.98 -2.92 4.89
C SER A 212 -25.91 -2.32 3.84
N GLU A 213 -25.34 -1.63 2.85
CA GLU A 213 -26.10 -0.93 1.82
C GLU A 213 -26.51 -1.85 0.66
N ASN A 214 -25.80 -2.95 0.42
CA ASN A 214 -25.96 -3.74 -0.81
C ASN A 214 -26.25 -5.24 -0.56
N LEU A 215 -26.35 -5.72 0.69
CA LEU A 215 -26.47 -7.16 0.99
C LEU A 215 -27.63 -7.85 0.25
N GLU A 216 -28.82 -7.24 0.21
CA GLU A 216 -29.97 -7.85 -0.46
C GLU A 216 -29.76 -7.99 -1.98
N GLU A 217 -29.17 -6.95 -2.60
CA GLU A 217 -28.85 -6.94 -4.03
C GLU A 217 -27.75 -7.95 -4.35
N ILE A 218 -26.71 -8.03 -3.52
CA ILE A 218 -25.63 -9.03 -3.57
C ILE A 218 -26.20 -10.44 -3.52
N MET A 219 -27.04 -10.75 -2.53
CA MET A 219 -27.66 -12.08 -2.40
C MET A 219 -28.61 -12.39 -3.56
N HIS A 220 -29.23 -11.38 -4.15
CA HIS A 220 -30.04 -11.56 -5.35
C HIS A 220 -29.17 -11.84 -6.58
N ALA A 221 -28.07 -11.11 -6.75
CA ALA A 221 -27.09 -11.30 -7.83
C ALA A 221 -26.50 -12.71 -7.81
N ASN A 222 -26.02 -13.16 -6.63
CA ASN A 222 -25.45 -14.49 -6.41
C ASN A 222 -26.44 -15.62 -6.72
N ARG A 223 -27.74 -15.41 -6.46
CA ARG A 223 -28.77 -16.39 -6.83
C ARG A 223 -29.01 -16.40 -8.34
N LEU A 224 -29.09 -15.23 -8.96
CA LEU A 224 -29.43 -15.11 -10.38
C LEU A 224 -28.33 -15.63 -11.30
N ILE A 225 -27.05 -15.43 -10.96
CA ILE A 225 -25.94 -15.84 -11.83
C ILE A 225 -25.96 -17.36 -12.12
N GLY A 226 -26.42 -18.18 -11.17
CA GLY A 226 -26.59 -19.63 -11.37
C GLY A 226 -27.66 -20.03 -12.40
N TYR A 227 -28.51 -19.09 -12.85
CA TYR A 227 -29.55 -19.31 -13.86
C TYR A 227 -29.23 -18.69 -15.21
N VAL A 228 -28.14 -17.93 -15.33
CA VAL A 228 -27.69 -17.34 -16.59
C VAL A 228 -27.26 -18.46 -17.55
N LYS A 229 -27.82 -18.49 -18.76
CA LYS A 229 -27.56 -19.54 -19.76
C LYS A 229 -27.07 -18.99 -21.09
N THR A 230 -27.32 -17.72 -21.34
CA THR A 230 -26.97 -17.05 -22.59
C THR A 230 -26.03 -15.88 -22.33
N GLU A 231 -25.25 -15.52 -23.35
CA GLU A 231 -24.37 -14.36 -23.30
C GLU A 231 -25.14 -13.06 -23.06
N GLN A 232 -26.33 -12.90 -23.66
CA GLN A 232 -27.16 -11.73 -23.42
C GLN A 232 -27.63 -11.64 -21.96
N GLU A 233 -28.05 -12.75 -21.37
CA GLU A 233 -28.40 -12.79 -19.94
C GLU A 233 -27.19 -12.46 -19.05
N LEU A 234 -25.98 -12.85 -19.47
CA LEU A 234 -24.75 -12.51 -18.74
C LEU A 234 -24.43 -11.02 -18.82
N ILE A 235 -24.54 -10.44 -20.02
CA ILE A 235 -24.39 -8.99 -20.24
C ILE A 235 -25.42 -8.24 -19.38
N ASP A 236 -26.68 -8.65 -19.42
CA ASP A 236 -27.75 -8.01 -18.64
C ASP A 236 -27.48 -8.11 -17.14
N TRP A 237 -26.94 -9.24 -16.67
CA TRP A 237 -26.54 -9.42 -15.27
C TRP A 237 -25.39 -8.48 -14.88
N VAL A 238 -24.30 -8.44 -15.67
CA VAL A 238 -23.15 -7.56 -15.39
C VAL A 238 -23.59 -6.10 -15.39
N LEU A 239 -24.30 -5.66 -16.43
CA LEU A 239 -24.81 -4.28 -16.51
C LEU A 239 -25.78 -3.95 -15.37
N LYS A 240 -26.53 -4.91 -14.83
CA LYS A 240 -27.43 -4.64 -13.70
C LYS A 240 -26.64 -4.40 -12.41
N TYR A 241 -25.58 -5.16 -12.17
CA TYR A 241 -24.87 -5.18 -10.89
C TYR A 241 -23.55 -4.40 -10.86
N GLU A 242 -23.14 -3.82 -11.98
CA GLU A 242 -21.92 -3.02 -12.11
C GLU A 242 -21.85 -1.88 -11.08
N THR A 243 -22.94 -1.16 -10.86
CA THR A 243 -22.98 -0.06 -9.87
C THR A 243 -22.87 -0.55 -8.42
N VAL A 244 -23.22 -1.81 -8.15
CA VAL A 244 -22.99 -2.45 -6.85
C VAL A 244 -21.52 -2.82 -6.72
N TYR A 245 -20.96 -3.43 -7.77
CA TYR A 245 -19.54 -3.78 -7.83
C TYR A 245 -18.62 -2.56 -7.68
N GLU A 246 -18.95 -1.44 -8.33
CA GLU A 246 -18.20 -0.16 -8.25
C GLU A 246 -18.17 0.44 -6.83
N LYS A 247 -19.15 0.11 -5.97
CA LYS A 247 -19.13 0.52 -4.56
C LYS A 247 -18.22 -0.36 -3.71
N GLY A 248 -17.87 -1.55 -4.20
CA GLY A 248 -16.87 -2.40 -3.58
C GLY A 248 -15.50 -1.74 -3.69
N THR A 249 -14.73 -1.69 -2.60
CA THR A 249 -13.41 -1.09 -2.67
C THR A 249 -12.41 -2.07 -3.30
N LEU A 250 -11.45 -1.55 -4.08
CA LEU A 250 -10.33 -2.37 -4.60
C LEU A 250 -9.59 -3.08 -3.46
N ASP A 251 -9.54 -2.45 -2.29
CA ASP A 251 -8.95 -3.03 -1.10
C ASP A 251 -9.71 -4.29 -0.63
N LEU A 252 -11.04 -4.37 -0.77
CA LEU A 252 -11.79 -5.61 -0.51
C LEU A 252 -11.48 -6.71 -1.52
N LEU A 253 -11.33 -6.36 -2.80
CA LEU A 253 -11.04 -7.31 -3.88
C LEU A 253 -9.65 -7.96 -3.73
N PHE A 254 -8.67 -7.23 -3.20
CA PHE A 254 -7.27 -7.70 -3.15
C PHE A 254 -6.75 -8.07 -1.75
N MET A 255 -7.51 -7.78 -0.70
CA MET A 255 -7.02 -8.00 0.68
C MET A 255 -7.68 -9.16 1.39
N VAL A 256 -8.55 -9.94 0.73
CA VAL A 256 -9.25 -11.03 1.40
C VAL A 256 -8.57 -12.39 1.14
N VAL A 257 -8.28 -13.13 2.20
CA VAL A 257 -7.84 -14.54 2.13
C VAL A 257 -8.94 -15.42 2.70
N GLU A 258 -9.35 -16.41 1.91
CA GLU A 258 -10.20 -17.49 2.38
C GLU A 258 -9.35 -18.60 3.00
N ASN A 259 -9.69 -19.02 4.21
CA ASN A 259 -9.13 -20.21 4.86
C ASN A 259 -10.27 -21.03 5.46
N GLY A 260 -10.82 -21.95 4.67
CA GLY A 260 -12.01 -22.71 5.06
C GLY A 260 -13.26 -21.82 5.15
N ASP A 261 -13.91 -21.79 6.31
CA ASP A 261 -15.11 -20.96 6.57
C ASP A 261 -14.76 -19.53 7.02
N GLU A 262 -13.48 -19.16 7.04
CA GLU A 262 -13.01 -17.90 7.62
C GLU A 262 -12.39 -17.00 6.55
N ILE A 263 -12.67 -15.70 6.71
CA ILE A 263 -12.24 -14.66 5.79
C ILE A 263 -11.35 -13.67 6.55
N TYR A 264 -10.15 -13.42 6.03
CA TYR A 264 -9.13 -12.61 6.70
C TYR A 264 -8.67 -11.45 5.82
N PHE A 265 -8.35 -10.30 6.42
CA PHE A 265 -7.55 -9.29 5.73
C PHE A 265 -6.07 -9.74 5.67
N LYS A 266 -5.59 -10.09 4.47
CA LYS A 266 -4.22 -10.52 4.13
C LYS A 266 -3.16 -9.57 4.66
N ARG A 267 -3.48 -8.29 4.75
CA ARG A 267 -2.52 -7.23 5.07
C ARG A 267 -2.14 -7.17 6.55
N ALA A 268 -2.70 -8.05 7.38
CA ALA A 268 -2.57 -7.86 8.81
C ALA A 268 -2.37 -9.12 9.64
N GLU A 269 -2.97 -10.29 9.36
CA GLU A 269 -3.12 -11.33 10.40
C GLU A 269 -3.62 -10.76 11.76
N GLN A 270 -4.14 -9.52 11.82
CA GLN A 270 -4.38 -8.80 13.08
C GLN A 270 -5.78 -9.04 13.63
N TYR A 271 -6.73 -9.35 12.74
CA TYR A 271 -8.10 -9.74 13.04
C TYR A 271 -8.68 -10.47 11.83
N SER A 272 -9.78 -11.19 12.06
CA SER A 272 -10.50 -11.94 11.05
C SER A 272 -11.99 -11.74 11.18
N PHE A 273 -12.74 -12.14 10.17
CA PHE A 273 -14.18 -12.02 10.18
C PHE A 273 -14.85 -13.29 9.67
N ARG A 274 -16.04 -13.52 10.23
CA ARG A 274 -16.87 -14.66 9.91
C ARG A 274 -18.33 -14.23 9.87
N GLY A 275 -19.05 -14.74 8.88
CA GLY A 275 -20.48 -14.55 8.76
C GLY A 275 -20.95 -14.65 7.32
N ASP A 276 -22.18 -15.11 7.15
CA ASP A 276 -22.78 -15.33 5.83
C ASP A 276 -22.76 -14.08 4.96
N CYS A 277 -22.94 -12.89 5.54
CA CYS A 277 -22.90 -11.63 4.80
C CYS A 277 -21.54 -11.35 4.15
N PHE A 278 -20.43 -11.72 4.80
CA PHE A 278 -19.11 -11.57 4.21
C PHE A 278 -18.89 -12.58 3.09
N VAL A 279 -19.33 -13.83 3.30
CA VAL A 279 -19.26 -14.89 2.28
C VAL A 279 -20.06 -14.49 1.03
N GLU A 280 -21.28 -13.96 1.21
CA GLU A 280 -22.10 -13.50 0.09
C GLU A 280 -21.46 -12.30 -0.65
N ALA A 281 -20.86 -11.36 0.08
CA ALA A 281 -20.14 -10.24 -0.52
C ALA A 281 -18.93 -10.69 -1.35
N MET A 282 -18.10 -11.59 -0.81
CA MET A 282 -16.92 -12.11 -1.53
C MET A 282 -17.32 -12.91 -2.76
N LYS A 283 -18.28 -13.83 -2.64
CA LYS A 283 -18.82 -14.57 -3.79
C LYS A 283 -19.32 -13.66 -4.89
N PHE A 284 -19.99 -12.57 -4.53
CA PHE A 284 -20.47 -11.60 -5.51
C PHE A 284 -19.32 -10.89 -6.21
N LEU A 285 -18.35 -10.37 -5.46
CA LEU A 285 -17.21 -9.66 -6.00
C LEU A 285 -16.39 -10.55 -6.95
N ASP A 286 -16.09 -11.78 -6.54
CA ASP A 286 -15.35 -12.75 -7.35
C ASP A 286 -16.12 -13.14 -8.61
N SER A 287 -17.41 -13.49 -8.45
CA SER A 287 -18.24 -13.87 -9.59
C SER A 287 -18.45 -12.72 -10.55
N PHE A 288 -18.57 -11.49 -10.06
CA PHE A 288 -18.72 -10.31 -10.91
C PHE A 288 -17.43 -10.06 -11.68
N LEU A 289 -16.28 -10.02 -11.00
CA LEU A 289 -14.99 -9.78 -11.64
C LEU A 289 -14.72 -10.80 -12.74
N ASP A 290 -14.84 -12.10 -12.45
CA ASP A 290 -14.61 -13.18 -13.43
C ASP A 290 -15.49 -13.02 -14.68
N LYS A 291 -16.80 -12.80 -14.47
CA LYS A 291 -17.78 -12.68 -15.56
C LYS A 291 -17.64 -11.37 -16.34
N ASN A 292 -17.29 -10.29 -15.67
CA ASN A 292 -17.02 -9.00 -16.31
C ASN A 292 -15.75 -9.09 -17.16
N THR A 293 -14.67 -9.67 -16.63
CA THR A 293 -13.42 -9.90 -17.38
C THR A 293 -13.66 -10.76 -18.63
N GLU A 294 -14.44 -11.84 -18.52
CA GLU A 294 -14.84 -12.68 -19.65
C GLU A 294 -15.50 -11.86 -20.77
N LEU A 295 -16.44 -10.97 -20.42
CA LEU A 295 -17.10 -10.11 -21.39
C LEU A 295 -16.19 -9.00 -21.92
N LEU A 296 -15.32 -8.42 -21.10
CA LEU A 296 -14.39 -7.37 -21.52
C LEU A 296 -13.38 -7.87 -22.56
N VAL A 297 -12.94 -9.13 -22.47
CA VAL A 297 -12.10 -9.76 -23.52
C VAL A 297 -12.79 -9.68 -24.88
N LYS A 298 -14.10 -9.94 -24.94
CA LYS A 298 -14.88 -9.94 -26.19
C LYS A 298 -15.31 -8.53 -26.63
N TYR A 299 -15.80 -7.73 -25.70
CA TYR A 299 -16.53 -6.50 -25.96
C TYR A 299 -15.73 -5.22 -25.77
N SER A 300 -14.48 -5.28 -25.33
CA SER A 300 -13.69 -4.06 -25.22
C SER A 300 -13.56 -3.34 -26.57
N VAL A 301 -13.47 -2.03 -26.51
CA VAL A 301 -13.24 -1.14 -27.66
C VAL A 301 -11.76 -0.80 -27.83
N PHE A 302 -10.92 -1.27 -26.91
CA PHE A 302 -9.48 -1.10 -26.96
C PHE A 302 -8.82 -2.43 -27.35
N THR A 303 -7.72 -2.31 -28.08
CA THR A 303 -6.73 -3.37 -28.24
C THR A 303 -5.88 -3.51 -26.98
N ALA A 304 -5.14 -4.62 -26.86
CA ALA A 304 -4.22 -4.83 -25.74
C ALA A 304 -3.14 -3.73 -25.64
N GLU A 305 -2.62 -3.26 -26.80
CA GLU A 305 -1.62 -2.18 -26.86
C GLU A 305 -2.22 -0.84 -26.40
N GLU A 306 -3.41 -0.49 -26.87
CA GLU A 306 -4.11 0.74 -26.44
C GLU A 306 -4.42 0.72 -24.94
N GLU A 307 -4.82 -0.43 -24.40
CA GLU A 307 -5.06 -0.60 -22.97
C GLU A 307 -3.77 -0.44 -22.14
N GLU A 308 -2.66 -1.05 -22.58
CA GLU A 308 -1.34 -0.89 -21.93
C GLU A 308 -0.90 0.59 -21.93
N GLU A 309 -1.10 1.29 -23.05
CA GLU A 309 -0.80 2.72 -23.14
C GLU A 309 -1.63 3.56 -22.16
N LEU A 310 -2.91 3.24 -21.99
CA LEU A 310 -3.79 3.91 -21.02
C LEU A 310 -3.31 3.66 -19.58
N TYR A 311 -2.89 2.44 -19.25
CA TYR A 311 -2.33 2.12 -17.91
C TYR A 311 -0.94 2.74 -17.66
N SER A 312 -0.15 3.00 -18.71
CA SER A 312 1.22 3.55 -18.60
C SER A 312 1.31 4.98 -18.02
N GLY A 313 0.17 5.63 -17.75
CA GLY A 313 0.10 6.92 -17.07
C GLY A 313 0.45 8.13 -17.93
N LYS A 314 0.81 7.92 -19.21
CA LYS A 314 1.07 9.01 -20.18
C LYS A 314 -0.21 9.74 -20.61
N ASN A 315 -1.36 9.07 -20.57
CA ASN A 315 -2.67 9.57 -20.99
C ASN A 315 -3.76 9.33 -19.92
N ARG A 316 -3.50 9.78 -18.68
CA ARG A 316 -4.40 9.62 -17.52
C ARG A 316 -5.65 10.51 -17.55
N ASP A 317 -6.16 10.85 -18.73
CA ASP A 317 -7.30 11.75 -18.89
C ASP A 317 -8.46 11.00 -19.58
N PHE A 318 -9.62 11.01 -18.90
CA PHE A 318 -10.92 10.42 -19.28
C PHE A 318 -11.04 8.90 -19.52
N GLY A 319 -9.99 8.18 -19.96
CA GLY A 319 -10.11 6.76 -20.37
C GLY A 319 -9.91 5.72 -19.26
N THR A 320 -9.02 5.96 -18.30
CA THR A 320 -8.55 4.91 -17.37
C THR A 320 -9.59 4.46 -16.35
N ASN A 321 -10.57 5.31 -16.02
CA ASN A 321 -11.60 4.97 -15.04
C ASN A 321 -12.68 4.03 -15.59
N ASN A 322 -12.76 3.86 -16.91
CA ASN A 322 -13.84 3.12 -17.57
C ASN A 322 -13.37 1.85 -18.30
N ILE A 323 -12.07 1.53 -18.26
CA ILE A 323 -11.50 0.35 -18.92
C ILE A 323 -12.13 -0.94 -18.39
N ASP A 324 -12.46 -0.96 -17.10
CA ASP A 324 -13.05 -2.10 -16.43
C ASP A 324 -14.60 -2.09 -16.47
N SER A 325 -15.21 -1.09 -17.10
CA SER A 325 -16.68 -0.96 -17.22
C SER A 325 -17.19 -1.58 -18.51
N LEU A 326 -17.93 -2.69 -18.41
CA LEU A 326 -18.60 -3.28 -19.56
C LEU A 326 -19.63 -2.33 -20.17
N ARG A 327 -20.33 -1.55 -19.34
CA ARG A 327 -21.32 -0.56 -19.84
C ARG A 327 -20.66 0.43 -20.77
N PHE A 328 -19.55 1.02 -20.34
CA PHE A 328 -18.79 1.95 -21.18
C PHE A 328 -18.48 1.31 -22.54
N HIS A 329 -17.98 0.08 -22.55
CA HIS A 329 -17.64 -0.60 -23.79
C HIS A 329 -18.84 -0.89 -24.70
N ILE A 330 -19.97 -1.32 -24.15
CA ILE A 330 -21.19 -1.56 -24.91
C ILE A 330 -21.76 -0.26 -25.49
N GLU A 331 -21.78 0.81 -24.69
CA GLU A 331 -22.26 2.13 -25.13
C GLU A 331 -21.38 2.71 -26.24
N GLN A 332 -20.05 2.59 -26.10
CA GLN A 332 -19.10 3.04 -27.12
C GLN A 332 -19.23 2.24 -28.41
N ARG A 333 -19.39 0.91 -28.34
CA ARG A 333 -19.65 0.08 -29.53
C ARG A 333 -20.90 0.55 -30.27
N LYS A 334 -21.99 0.78 -29.53
CA LYS A 334 -23.23 1.30 -30.11
C LYS A 334 -23.04 2.68 -30.76
N ALA A 335 -22.30 3.57 -30.10
CA ALA A 335 -21.99 4.88 -30.67
C ALA A 335 -21.18 4.78 -31.97
N PHE A 336 -20.21 3.87 -32.05
CA PHE A 336 -19.47 3.60 -33.28
C PHE A 336 -20.37 3.01 -34.38
N GLU A 337 -21.25 2.08 -34.04
CA GLU A 337 -22.23 1.51 -34.98
C GLU A 337 -23.15 2.59 -35.56
N ASP A 338 -23.63 3.53 -34.73
CA ASP A 338 -24.45 4.68 -35.15
C ASP A 338 -23.67 5.62 -36.09
N MET A 339 -22.33 5.66 -35.99
CA MET A 339 -21.43 6.38 -36.89
C MET A 339 -21.05 5.57 -38.15
N GLY A 340 -21.56 4.35 -38.30
CA GLY A 340 -21.22 3.44 -39.40
C GLY A 340 -19.86 2.74 -39.26
N ILE A 341 -19.28 2.75 -38.05
CA ILE A 341 -18.01 2.09 -37.73
C ILE A 341 -18.33 0.78 -36.99
N SER A 342 -18.05 -0.35 -37.62
CA SER A 342 -18.20 -1.67 -36.98
C SER A 342 -16.88 -2.11 -36.39
N LEU A 343 -16.84 -2.28 -35.07
CA LEU A 343 -15.68 -2.81 -34.36
C LEU A 343 -15.75 -4.34 -34.27
N PRO A 344 -14.69 -5.09 -34.63
CA PRO A 344 -14.67 -6.52 -34.41
C PRO A 344 -14.72 -6.84 -32.91
N PHE A 345 -15.19 -8.05 -32.57
CA PHE A 345 -15.04 -8.58 -31.21
C PHE A 345 -13.61 -9.05 -30.96
N TYR A 346 -13.24 -9.23 -29.70
CA TYR A 346 -11.95 -9.76 -29.26
C TYR A 346 -10.74 -8.90 -29.68
N LEU A 347 -10.88 -7.57 -29.63
CA LEU A 347 -9.77 -6.64 -29.91
C LEU A 347 -8.57 -6.83 -28.96
N LYS A 348 -8.81 -7.34 -27.74
CA LYS A 348 -7.77 -7.63 -26.74
C LYS A 348 -7.01 -8.93 -27.02
N GLU A 349 -7.60 -9.88 -27.73
CA GLU A 349 -6.88 -11.10 -28.09
C GLU A 349 -5.98 -10.78 -29.28
N GLU A 350 -4.65 -10.82 -29.07
CA GLU A 350 -3.72 -10.81 -30.18
C GLU A 350 -4.20 -11.81 -31.24
N THR A 351 -4.41 -11.31 -32.45
CA THR A 351 -4.50 -12.20 -33.60
C THR A 351 -3.16 -12.92 -33.66
N LYS A 352 -3.12 -14.16 -33.13
CA LYS A 352 -2.14 -15.15 -33.55
C LYS A 352 -2.36 -15.33 -35.05
N SER A 353 -1.66 -14.49 -35.81
CA SER A 353 -1.62 -14.55 -37.26
C SER A 353 -1.06 -15.91 -37.64
N ALA A 354 -1.83 -16.58 -38.50
CA ALA A 354 -1.48 -17.85 -39.13
C ALA A 354 -0.29 -17.69 -40.09
#